data_AF-A0A7K2LR36-F1
#
_entry.id   AF-A0A7K2LR36-F1
#
_cell.length_a   1.000
_cell.length_b   1.000
_cell.length_c   1.000
_cell.angle_alpha   90.00
_cell.angle_beta   90.00
_cell.angle_gamma   90.00
#
_symmetry.space_group_name_H-M   'P 1'
#
loop_
_entity.id
_entity.type
_entity.pdbx_description
1 polymer ?
#
loop_
_entity_poly.entity_id
_entity_poly.type
_entity_poly.pdbx_seq_one_letter_code
_entity_poly.pdbx_strand_id
1 'polypeptide(L)'
;GSFPLAPGARSGDATGGFRVPESAQPGTYEIVAECAEGGREVRGDLVVALTVRPGQEQVRPRGSVKTGVGGALGRDPVQTAAGVAALAVAGAGGTWLLHRRARGDGI
;
A
#
# COMPACT_ATOMS: atom_id res chain seq x y z
N GLY A 1 24.22 -7.29 -13.20
CA GLY A 1 24.23 -7.66 -14.63
C GLY A 1 24.61 -6.45 -15.44
N SER A 2 25.17 -6.61 -16.63
CA SER A 2 25.45 -5.51 -17.56
C SER A 2 24.35 -5.40 -18.62
N PHE A 3 24.09 -4.19 -19.11
CA PHE A 3 23.17 -3.96 -20.23
C PHE A 3 23.80 -2.97 -21.22
N PRO A 4 23.59 -3.18 -22.53
CA PRO A 4 24.21 -2.34 -23.55
C PRO A 4 23.57 -0.94 -23.56
N LEU A 5 24.41 0.07 -23.81
CA LEU A 5 24.00 1.46 -24.05
C LEU A 5 24.27 1.82 -25.51
N ALA A 6 23.37 2.57 -26.13
CA ALA A 6 23.51 3.17 -27.44
C ALA A 6 23.61 4.70 -27.31
N PRO A 7 24.26 5.39 -28.27
CA PRO A 7 24.26 6.86 -28.31
C PRO A 7 22.83 7.43 -28.38
N GLY A 8 22.58 8.51 -27.65
CA GLY A 8 21.31 9.22 -27.61
C GLY A 8 21.18 10.30 -28.69
N ALA A 9 20.07 11.05 -28.65
CA ALA A 9 19.76 12.10 -29.63
C ALA A 9 20.64 13.36 -29.50
N ARG A 10 21.28 13.58 -28.35
CA ARG A 10 22.18 14.70 -28.10
C ARG A 10 23.60 14.21 -27.82
N SER A 11 24.57 15.05 -28.14
CA SER A 11 25.97 14.76 -27.82
C SER A 11 26.13 14.58 -26.31
N GLY A 12 26.73 13.46 -25.89
CA GLY A 12 26.90 13.09 -24.48
C GLY A 12 25.74 12.31 -23.87
N ASP A 13 24.63 12.11 -24.57
CA ASP A 13 23.55 11.23 -24.11
C ASP A 13 23.83 9.78 -24.48
N ALA A 14 23.49 8.86 -23.59
CA ALA A 14 23.45 7.43 -23.86
C ALA A 14 22.14 6.83 -23.34
N THR A 15 21.60 5.83 -24.04
CA THR A 15 20.34 5.17 -23.68
C THR A 15 20.47 3.67 -23.87
N GLY A 16 20.01 2.89 -22.90
CA GLY A 16 19.95 1.45 -23.01
C GLY A 16 18.75 0.90 -22.24
N GLY A 17 18.54 -0.40 -22.35
CA GLY A 17 17.42 -1.07 -21.71
C GLY A 17 17.81 -2.45 -21.21
N PHE A 18 17.14 -2.87 -20.14
CA PHE A 18 17.22 -4.22 -19.61
C PHE A 18 15.81 -4.68 -19.20
N ARG A 19 15.63 -6.00 -19.14
CA ARG A 19 14.40 -6.60 -18.62
C ARG A 19 14.64 -7.08 -17.20
N VAL A 20 13.78 -6.66 -16.28
CA VAL A 20 13.77 -7.18 -14.91
C VAL A 20 13.32 -8.65 -14.97
N PRO A 21 14.10 -9.61 -14.44
CA PRO A 21 13.72 -11.03 -14.46
C PRO A 21 12.52 -11.29 -13.54
N GLU A 22 11.70 -12.30 -13.86
CA GLU A 22 10.49 -12.64 -13.08
C GLU A 22 10.81 -13.10 -11.66
N SER A 23 12.03 -13.61 -11.43
CA SER A 23 12.54 -13.99 -10.10
C SER A 23 13.11 -12.82 -9.30
N ALA A 24 13.08 -11.59 -9.83
CA ALA A 24 13.53 -10.41 -9.10
C ALA A 24 12.63 -10.18 -7.88
N GLN A 25 13.26 -10.04 -6.72
CA GLN A 25 12.53 -9.74 -5.50
C GLN A 25 12.03 -8.28 -5.54
N PRO A 26 10.86 -7.98 -4.99
CA PRO A 26 10.42 -6.61 -4.84
C PRO A 26 11.38 -5.81 -3.94
N GLY A 27 11.68 -4.57 -4.32
CA GLY A 27 12.60 -3.72 -3.58
C GLY A 27 13.18 -2.58 -4.43
N THR A 28 14.03 -1.78 -3.80
CA THR A 28 14.80 -0.73 -4.47
C THR A 28 16.15 -1.27 -4.87
N TYR A 29 16.49 -1.08 -6.13
CA TYR A 29 17.77 -1.44 -6.73
C TYR A 29 18.47 -0.18 -7.23
N GLU A 30 19.79 -0.16 -7.18
CA GLU A 30 20.61 0.93 -7.73
C GLU A 30 21.08 0.55 -9.15
N ILE A 31 20.86 1.45 -10.10
CA ILE A 31 21.42 1.38 -11.44
C ILE A 31 22.66 2.25 -11.46
N VAL A 32 23.80 1.64 -11.78
CA VAL A 32 25.10 2.32 -11.88
C VAL A 32 25.55 2.34 -13.33
N ALA A 33 25.92 3.52 -13.84
CA ALA A 33 26.54 3.71 -15.13
C ALA A 33 27.90 4.37 -14.97
N GLU A 34 28.94 3.70 -15.44
CA GLU A 34 30.32 4.20 -15.42
C GLU A 34 30.71 4.72 -16.80
N CYS A 35 31.26 5.93 -16.87
CA CYS A 35 31.87 6.45 -18.07
C CYS A 35 33.25 5.79 -18.26
N ALA A 36 33.46 5.15 -19.41
CA ALA A 36 34.75 4.55 -19.76
C ALA A 36 35.91 5.55 -19.71
N GLU A 37 35.62 6.82 -20.01
CA GLU A 37 36.59 7.92 -19.89
C GLU A 37 36.26 8.81 -18.69
N GLY A 38 37.28 9.12 -17.89
CA GLY A 38 37.20 10.08 -16.80
C GLY A 38 36.63 9.55 -15.48
N GLY A 39 36.35 8.24 -15.37
CA GLY A 39 35.97 7.59 -14.10
C GLY A 39 34.71 8.14 -13.45
N ARG A 40 33.86 8.82 -14.22
CA ARG A 40 32.61 9.40 -13.72
C ARG A 40 31.57 8.30 -13.61
N GLU A 41 30.80 8.34 -12.53
CA GLU A 41 29.74 7.39 -12.24
C GLU A 41 28.41 8.14 -12.10
N VAL A 42 27.35 7.56 -12.65
CA VAL A 42 25.98 8.05 -12.52
C VAL A 42 25.13 6.95 -11.90
N ARG A 43 24.34 7.32 -10.89
CA ARG A 43 23.48 6.40 -10.13
C ARG A 43 22.02 6.80 -10.27
N GLY A 44 21.12 5.82 -10.27
CA GLY A 44 19.69 6.04 -10.24
C GLY A 44 18.93 4.87 -9.62
N ASP A 45 17.84 5.17 -8.94
CA ASP A 45 17.03 4.16 -8.25
C ASP A 45 16.01 3.52 -9.20
N LEU A 46 15.89 2.19 -9.09
CA LEU A 46 14.85 1.38 -9.72
C LEU A 46 14.02 0.71 -8.63
N VAL A 47 12.72 1.01 -8.59
CA VAL A 47 11.78 0.33 -7.70
C VAL A 47 11.11 -0.82 -8.45
N VAL A 48 11.33 -2.05 -7.97
CA VAL A 48 10.66 -3.25 -8.45
C VAL A 48 9.49 -3.56 -7.52
N ALA A 49 8.27 -3.57 -8.07
CA ALA A 49 7.05 -3.86 -7.33
C ALA A 49 6.27 -5.00 -7.97
N LEU A 50 5.56 -5.78 -7.15
CA LEU A 50 4.62 -6.79 -7.63
C LEU A 50 3.44 -6.08 -8.30
N THR A 51 3.27 -6.29 -9.60
CA THR A 51 2.11 -5.79 -10.35
C THR A 51 1.06 -6.88 -10.43
N VAL A 52 -0.02 -6.74 -9.67
CA VAL A 52 -1.23 -7.56 -9.88
C VAL A 52 -1.95 -6.97 -11.09
N ARG A 53 -1.91 -7.66 -12.23
CA ARG A 53 -2.64 -7.22 -13.42
C ARG A 53 -4.15 -7.39 -13.15
N PRO A 54 -4.98 -6.34 -13.33
CA PRO A 54 -6.42 -6.48 -13.25
C PRO A 54 -6.90 -7.45 -14.34
N GLY A 55 -7.51 -8.56 -13.94
CA GLY A 55 -7.98 -9.62 -14.84
C GLY A 55 -7.10 -10.88 -14.89
N GLN A 56 -5.94 -10.91 -14.23
CA GLN A 56 -5.29 -12.17 -13.89
C GLN A 56 -6.02 -12.73 -12.67
N GLU A 57 -6.71 -13.85 -12.84
CA GLU A 57 -7.32 -14.60 -11.75
C GLU A 57 -6.27 -14.76 -10.64
N GLN A 58 -6.56 -14.20 -9.46
CA GLN A 58 -5.71 -14.40 -8.29
C GLN A 58 -5.51 -15.91 -8.19
N VAL A 59 -4.28 -16.39 -8.38
CA VAL A 59 -3.97 -17.81 -8.21
C VAL A 59 -4.26 -18.08 -6.75
N ARG A 60 -5.48 -18.56 -6.49
CA ARG A 60 -5.93 -18.90 -5.15
C ARG A 60 -4.97 -19.97 -4.71
N PRO A 61 -4.16 -19.77 -3.65
CA PRO A 61 -3.19 -20.76 -3.23
C PRO A 61 -3.93 -22.08 -3.03
N ARG A 62 -3.64 -23.07 -3.86
CA ARG A 62 -4.29 -24.38 -3.79
C ARG A 62 -3.51 -25.21 -2.78
N GLY A 63 -3.98 -25.13 -1.54
CA GLY A 63 -3.41 -25.82 -0.40
C GLY A 63 -3.82 -25.11 0.88
N SER A 64 -4.07 -25.87 1.95
CA SER A 64 -4.29 -25.31 3.27
C SER A 64 -3.01 -24.60 3.72
N VAL A 65 -2.91 -23.30 3.47
CA VAL A 65 -1.90 -22.50 4.15
C VAL A 65 -2.29 -22.51 5.62
N LYS A 66 -1.40 -23.05 6.45
CA LYS A 66 -1.50 -22.95 7.90
C LYS A 66 -1.07 -21.54 8.31
N THR A 67 -1.66 -20.51 7.72
CA THR A 67 -1.63 -19.17 8.29
C THR A 67 -2.54 -19.25 9.49
N GLY A 68 -1.97 -19.64 10.64
CA GLY A 68 -2.66 -19.62 11.91
C GLY A 68 -2.95 -18.18 12.30
N VAL A 69 -3.98 -17.59 11.68
CA VAL A 69 -4.64 -16.34 12.05
C VAL A 69 -5.88 -16.18 11.17
N GLY A 70 -7.05 -16.52 11.70
CA GLY A 70 -8.32 -16.06 11.16
C GLY A 70 -8.34 -14.54 11.29
N GLY A 71 -8.18 -13.82 10.17
CA GLY A 71 -7.90 -12.39 10.21
C GLY A 71 -8.39 -11.64 8.99
N ALA A 72 -9.55 -12.01 8.44
CA ALA A 72 -10.31 -11.09 7.60
C ALA A 72 -11.08 -10.09 8.49
N LEU A 73 -10.37 -9.35 9.35
CA LEU A 73 -10.88 -8.11 9.92
C LEU A 73 -10.37 -6.97 9.05
N GLY A 74 -11.04 -6.84 7.89
CA GLY A 74 -11.07 -5.58 7.19
C GLY A 74 -11.79 -4.55 8.07
N ARG A 75 -11.13 -3.40 8.21
CA ARG A 75 -11.58 -2.15 8.85
C ARG A 75 -11.20 -1.99 10.33
N ASP A 76 -10.08 -1.32 10.47
CA ASP A 76 -9.64 -0.45 11.57
C ASP A 76 -10.41 -0.59 12.90
N PRO A 77 -9.81 -1.24 13.93
CA PRO A 77 -10.46 -1.45 15.23
C PRO A 77 -10.81 -0.12 15.94
N VAL A 78 -10.13 0.98 15.60
CA VAL A 78 -10.45 2.31 16.13
C VAL A 78 -11.82 2.80 15.60
N GLN A 79 -12.12 2.51 14.34
CA GLN A 79 -13.38 2.89 13.72
C GLN A 79 -14.56 2.10 14.30
N THR A 80 -14.35 0.83 14.69
CA THR A 80 -15.36 0.01 15.35
C THR A 80 -15.66 0.49 16.78
N ALA A 81 -14.61 0.83 17.55
CA ALA A 81 -14.78 1.31 18.92
C ALA A 81 -15.50 2.67 18.97
N ALA A 82 -15.22 3.56 18.03
CA ALA A 82 -15.90 4.86 17.92
C ALA A 82 -17.39 4.72 17.56
N GLY A 83 -17.74 3.79 16.67
CA GLY A 83 -19.12 3.60 16.21
C GLY A 83 -20.08 3.11 17.31
N VAL A 84 -19.62 2.20 18.18
CA VAL A 84 -20.45 1.62 19.26
C VAL A 84 -20.73 2.64 20.37
N ALA A 85 -19.77 3.53 20.67
CA ALA A 85 -19.95 4.57 21.67
C ALA A 85 -21.06 5.57 21.30
N ALA A 86 -21.18 5.93 20.01
CA ALA A 86 -22.21 6.86 19.55
C ALA A 86 -23.65 6.33 19.73
N LEU A 87 -23.87 5.02 19.54
CA LEU A 87 -25.19 4.41 19.71
C LEU A 87 -25.63 4.34 21.20
N ALA A 88 -24.69 4.11 22.13
CA ALA A 88 -25.01 4.05 23.55
C ALA A 88 -25.47 5.41 24.12
N VAL A 89 -24.87 6.51 23.67
CA VAL A 89 -25.21 7.87 24.12
C VAL A 89 -26.62 8.28 23.67
N ALA A 90 -27.06 7.83 22.47
CA ALA A 90 -28.40 8.10 21.99
C ALA A 90 -29.50 7.37 22.79
N GLY A 91 -29.24 6.14 23.25
CA GLY A 91 -30.22 5.35 24.02
C GLY A 91 -30.44 5.85 25.46
N ALA A 92 -29.37 6.25 26.16
CA ALA A 92 -29.46 6.71 27.55
C ALA A 92 -29.85 8.20 27.67
N GLY A 93 -29.42 9.05 26.72
CA GLY A 93 -29.75 10.48 26.76
C GLY A 93 -31.20 10.78 26.40
N GLY A 94 -31.78 10.04 25.46
CA GLY A 94 -33.16 10.25 25.01
C GLY A 94 -34.20 10.01 26.11
N THR A 95 -34.01 8.96 26.92
CA THR A 95 -34.93 8.63 28.03
C THR A 95 -34.81 9.63 29.19
N TRP A 96 -33.62 10.13 29.50
CA TRP A 96 -33.43 11.16 30.53
C TRP A 96 -34.03 12.52 30.12
N LEU A 97 -33.90 12.91 28.85
CA LEU A 97 -34.46 14.17 28.35
C LEU A 97 -36.00 14.16 28.36
N LEU A 98 -36.63 13.00 28.09
CA LEU A 98 -38.07 12.81 28.26
C LEU A 98 -38.48 12.85 29.74
N HIS A 99 -37.68 12.25 30.63
CA HIS A 99 -37.95 12.28 32.07
C HIS A 99 -37.91 13.72 32.64
N ARG A 100 -37.07 14.61 32.11
CA ARG A 100 -36.97 16.00 32.57
C ARG A 100 -38.25 16.82 32.31
N ARG A 101 -38.96 16.60 31.19
CA ARG A 101 -40.16 17.40 30.87
C ARG A 101 -41.42 16.96 31.62
N ALA A 102 -41.49 15.72 32.11
CA ALA A 102 -42.64 15.25 32.89
C ALA A 102 -42.67 15.75 34.34
N ARG A 103 -41.62 16.44 34.81
CA ARG A 103 -41.48 16.95 36.19
C ARG A 103 -41.53 18.48 36.29
N GLY A 104 -41.83 19.18 35.19
CA GLY A 104 -41.84 20.65 35.14
C GLY A 104 -43.06 21.20 34.42
N ASP A 105 -44.24 20.92 34.98
CA ASP A 105 -45.43 21.80 34.93
C ASP A 105 -46.40 21.31 36.01
N GLY A 106 -46.18 21.83 37.22
CA GLY A 106 -46.91 21.46 38.43
C GLY A 106 -46.45 22.31 39.61
N ILE A 107 -46.48 23.64 39.43
CA ILE A 107 -46.97 24.67 40.37
C ILE A 107 -47.03 26.02 39.62
#